data_AF-V5FUS5-F1
#
_entry.id   AF-V5FUS5-F1
#
_cell.length_a   1.000
_cell.length_b   1.000
_cell.length_c   1.000
_cell.angle_alpha   90.00
_cell.angle_beta   90.00
_cell.angle_gamma   90.00
#
_symmetry.space_group_name_H-M   'P 1'
#
loop_
_entity.id
_entity.type
_entity.pdbx_description
1 polymer ?
#
loop_
_entity_poly.entity_id
_entity_poly.type
_entity_poly.pdbx_seq_one_letter_code
_entity_poly.pdbx_strand_id
1 'polypeptide(L)'
;LDVTNEIQKQVRDCRSEPTLYRGLILTWTGYEDTIGGVERIVPSQCGQRNCLLGYKGTNCQELEVDKIPPQVEYCPGDLWIITKNGSALVAWDEPVFTDNVGVVRVQEKNGHRSGQTLLWGVYQIV
;
A
#
# COMPACT_ATOMS: atom_id res chain seq x y z
N LEU A 1 -13.34 35.02 3.53
CA LEU A 1 -12.52 33.80 3.65
C LEU A 1 -11.66 33.94 4.89
N ASP A 2 -11.78 33.02 5.83
CA ASP A 2 -11.07 33.04 7.11
C ASP A 2 -9.68 32.42 6.94
N VAL A 3 -8.70 33.29 6.71
CA VAL A 3 -7.35 32.97 6.23
C VAL A 3 -6.56 32.12 7.23
N THR A 4 -6.92 32.14 8.52
CA THR A 4 -6.22 31.39 9.58
C THR A 4 -6.51 29.89 9.59
N ASN A 5 -7.66 29.44 9.09
CA ASN A 5 -8.01 28.01 9.09
C ASN A 5 -7.56 27.28 7.82
N GLU A 6 -7.51 27.96 6.67
CA GLU A 6 -7.18 27.32 5.39
C GLU A 6 -5.67 27.23 5.12
N ILE A 7 -4.89 28.23 5.57
CA ILE A 7 -3.42 28.23 5.43
C ILE A 7 -2.79 27.04 6.18
N GLN A 8 -3.35 26.60 7.31
CA GLN A 8 -2.73 25.57 8.13
C GLN A 8 -2.77 24.15 7.54
N LYS A 9 -3.63 23.88 6.55
CA LYS A 9 -3.64 22.58 5.88
C LYS A 9 -2.66 22.51 4.72
N GLN A 10 -2.48 23.62 3.99
CA GLN A 10 -1.61 23.67 2.81
C GLN A 10 -0.12 23.72 3.15
N VAL A 11 0.24 24.20 4.35
CA VAL A 11 1.64 24.45 4.75
C VAL A 11 2.13 23.50 5.84
N ARG A 12 1.32 22.49 6.22
CA ARG A 12 1.64 21.54 7.30
C ARG A 12 2.93 20.76 7.03
N ASP A 13 3.10 20.27 5.81
CA ASP A 13 4.28 19.48 5.40
C ASP A 13 5.54 20.33 5.23
N CYS A 14 5.39 21.65 5.04
CA CYS A 14 6.53 22.56 4.95
C CYS A 14 7.16 22.84 6.33
N ARG A 15 6.52 22.47 7.45
CA ARG A 15 7.08 22.62 8.82
C ARG A 15 8.24 21.66 9.08
N SER A 16 8.29 20.55 8.36
CA SER A 16 9.34 19.52 8.47
C SER A 16 10.42 19.62 7.40
N GLU A 17 10.37 20.62 6.52
CA GLU A 17 11.36 20.74 5.45
C GLU A 17 12.76 21.03 6.06
N PRO A 18 13.76 20.21 5.78
CA PRO A 18 15.11 20.46 6.27
C PRO A 18 15.64 21.77 5.69
N THR A 19 16.37 22.52 6.50
CA THR A 19 17.08 23.71 6.06
C THR A 19 17.87 23.39 4.79
N LEU A 20 17.59 24.08 3.67
CA LEU A 20 18.24 23.84 2.37
C LEU A 20 19.78 23.88 2.46
N TYR A 21 20.32 24.56 3.49
CA TYR A 21 21.73 24.56 3.86
C TYR A 21 21.89 24.52 5.39
N ARG A 22 22.61 23.51 5.92
CA ARG A 22 23.03 23.48 7.34
C ARG A 22 24.04 24.59 7.60
N GLY A 23 23.79 25.43 8.60
CA GLY A 23 24.69 26.52 9.00
C GLY A 23 24.47 27.86 8.28
N LEU A 24 23.40 27.98 7.47
CA LEU A 24 23.03 29.25 6.86
C LEU A 24 22.36 30.17 7.90
N ILE A 25 23.17 30.78 8.76
CA ILE A 25 22.80 32.05 9.37
C ILE A 25 22.84 33.06 8.23
N LEU A 26 21.70 33.31 7.56
CA LEU A 26 21.55 34.53 6.77
C LEU A 26 21.42 35.67 7.79
N THR A 27 22.53 36.02 8.44
CA THR A 27 22.67 37.36 8.94
C THR A 27 22.68 38.24 7.70
N TRP A 28 21.67 39.09 7.56
CA TRP A 28 21.67 40.22 6.62
C TRP A 28 22.77 41.24 6.99
N THR A 29 23.93 40.78 7.45
CA THR A 29 25.10 41.58 7.78
C THR A 29 25.92 41.70 6.51
N GLY A 30 25.55 42.64 5.65
CA GLY A 30 26.30 42.95 4.42
C GLY A 30 25.50 43.54 3.27
N TYR A 31 24.16 43.54 3.34
CA TYR A 31 23.31 44.27 2.39
C TYR A 31 22.78 45.53 3.06
N GLU A 32 23.65 46.53 3.20
CA GLU A 32 23.32 47.82 3.82
C GLU A 32 22.71 48.81 2.82
N ASP A 33 22.71 48.47 1.53
CA ASP A 33 22.14 49.30 0.48
C ASP A 33 21.03 48.54 -0.29
N THR A 34 19.77 48.84 0.04
CA THR A 34 18.60 48.36 -0.70
C THR A 34 18.04 49.51 -1.51
N ILE A 35 18.40 49.58 -2.79
CA ILE A 35 17.85 50.58 -3.73
C ILE A 35 16.56 50.02 -4.35
N GLY A 36 15.42 50.59 -3.95
CA GLY A 36 14.09 50.22 -4.47
C GLY A 36 13.36 49.18 -3.62
N GLY A 37 12.05 49.01 -3.90
CA GLY A 37 11.21 48.04 -3.20
C GLY A 37 11.64 46.61 -3.53
N VAL A 38 12.33 45.96 -2.59
CA VAL A 38 12.74 44.56 -2.75
C VAL A 38 11.58 43.67 -2.35
N GLU A 39 10.89 43.09 -3.34
CA GLU A 39 9.86 42.08 -3.07
C GLU A 39 10.52 40.71 -2.90
N ARG A 40 10.37 40.13 -1.71
CA ARG A 40 10.85 38.78 -1.41
C ARG A 40 9.92 37.76 -2.05
N ILE A 41 10.29 37.24 -3.22
CA ILE A 41 9.64 36.08 -3.81
C ILE A 41 10.15 34.84 -3.08
N VAL A 42 9.47 34.45 -2.00
CA VAL A 42 9.63 33.10 -1.45
C VAL A 42 8.98 32.09 -2.39
N PRO A 43 9.65 30.99 -2.76
CA PRO A 43 8.98 29.92 -3.46
C PRO A 43 7.82 29.42 -2.59
N SER A 44 6.59 29.68 -3.02
CA SER A 44 5.35 29.27 -2.36
C SER A 44 4.99 27.81 -2.61
N GLN A 45 5.89 27.07 -3.26
CA GLN A 45 5.73 25.66 -3.59
C GLN A 45 6.64 24.87 -2.66
N CYS A 46 6.11 24.45 -1.51
CA CYS A 46 6.74 23.35 -0.80
C CYS A 46 6.41 22.06 -1.57
N GLY A 47 7.42 21.21 -1.73
CA GLY A 47 7.35 20.07 -2.65
C GLY A 47 6.19 19.15 -2.29
N GLN A 48 5.34 18.84 -3.27
CA GLN A 48 4.49 17.66 -3.15
C GLN A 48 5.42 16.44 -3.04
N ARG A 49 5.28 15.64 -1.98
CA ARG A 49 5.99 14.36 -1.88
C ARG A 49 5.62 13.53 -3.10
N ASN A 50 6.57 13.33 -4.02
CA ASN A 50 6.36 12.49 -5.18
C ASN A 50 6.57 11.05 -4.75
N CYS A 51 5.48 10.33 -4.52
CA CYS A 51 5.52 8.93 -4.13
C CYS A 51 6.04 8.06 -5.29
N LEU A 52 6.58 6.89 -4.95
CA LEU A 52 6.91 5.87 -5.95
C LEU A 52 5.64 5.45 -6.70
N LEU A 53 5.79 5.02 -7.96
CA LEU A 53 4.67 4.65 -8.83
C LEU A 53 3.74 3.63 -8.12
N GLY A 54 2.48 4.02 -7.90
CA GLY A 54 1.46 3.19 -7.25
C GLY A 54 1.21 3.52 -5.77
N TYR A 55 2.04 4.36 -5.14
CA TYR A 55 1.90 4.75 -3.73
C TYR A 55 1.27 6.16 -3.60
N LYS A 56 0.46 6.34 -2.57
CA LYS A 56 -0.26 7.54 -2.13
C LYS A 56 -0.31 7.61 -0.60
N GLY A 57 -1.05 8.59 -0.07
CA GLY A 57 -1.18 8.88 1.35
C GLY A 57 -0.17 9.93 1.83
N THR A 58 -0.36 10.42 3.05
CA THR A 58 0.49 11.47 3.67
C THR A 58 1.95 11.04 3.83
N ASN A 59 2.20 9.74 3.94
CA ASN A 59 3.52 9.14 4.09
C ASN A 59 3.98 8.29 2.89
N CYS A 60 3.29 8.30 1.75
CA CYS A 60 3.58 7.41 0.61
C CYS A 60 3.62 5.91 0.98
N GLN A 61 2.82 5.51 1.97
CA GLN A 61 2.74 4.13 2.46
C GLN A 61 1.48 3.41 1.97
N GLU A 62 0.55 4.13 1.37
CA GLU A 62 -0.76 3.62 0.98
C GLU A 62 -0.73 3.29 -0.52
N LEU A 63 -0.85 2.03 -0.90
CA LEU A 63 -0.84 1.65 -2.32
C LEU A 63 -2.21 1.97 -2.94
N GLU A 64 -2.26 2.91 -3.87
CA GLU A 64 -3.52 3.29 -4.54
C GLU A 64 -3.91 2.29 -5.63
N VAL A 65 -2.93 1.78 -6.37
CA VAL A 65 -3.15 0.81 -7.44
C VAL A 65 -2.18 -0.34 -7.24
N ASP A 66 -2.73 -1.46 -6.78
CA ASP A 66 -1.99 -2.70 -6.74
C ASP A 66 -1.73 -3.22 -8.15
N LYS A 67 -0.48 -3.61 -8.39
CA LYS A 67 0.02 -4.10 -9.68
C LYS A 67 0.78 -5.42 -9.52
N ILE A 68 0.91 -5.91 -8.30
CA ILE A 68 1.67 -7.11 -7.99
C ILE A 68 0.63 -8.22 -7.76
N PRO A 69 0.70 -9.35 -8.49
CA PRO A 69 -0.23 -10.43 -8.24
C PRO A 69 0.10 -11.13 -6.90
N PRO A 70 -0.90 -11.71 -6.23
CA PRO A 70 -0.70 -12.49 -5.02
C PRO A 70 0.19 -13.71 -5.29
N GLN A 71 0.97 -14.08 -4.28
CA GLN A 71 1.84 -15.25 -4.31
C GLN A 71 1.23 -16.41 -3.53
N VAL A 72 1.49 -17.63 -3.99
CA VAL A 72 1.11 -18.86 -3.31
C VAL A 72 2.20 -19.18 -2.29
N GLU A 73 1.87 -19.08 -1.01
CA GLU A 73 2.78 -19.46 0.08
C GLU A 73 2.69 -20.96 0.36
N TYR A 74 1.46 -21.49 0.36
CA TYR A 74 1.20 -22.90 0.60
C TYR A 74 0.01 -23.40 -0.20
N CYS A 75 0.17 -24.55 -0.85
CA CYS A 75 -0.92 -25.34 -1.40
C CYS A 75 -0.78 -26.80 -0.92
N PRO A 76 -1.88 -27.43 -0.47
CA PRO A 76 -1.86 -28.87 -0.22
C PRO A 76 -1.54 -29.62 -1.53
N GLY A 77 -0.79 -30.72 -1.41
CA GLY A 77 -0.53 -31.62 -2.53
C GLY A 77 -1.71 -32.53 -2.85
N ASP A 78 -1.53 -33.44 -3.80
CA ASP A 78 -2.56 -34.40 -4.19
C ASP A 78 -2.95 -35.32 -3.02
N LEU A 79 -4.25 -35.51 -2.81
CA LEU A 79 -4.80 -36.41 -1.79
C LEU A 79 -5.30 -37.72 -2.43
N TRP A 80 -4.94 -38.84 -1.80
CA TRP A 80 -5.40 -40.17 -2.17
C TRP A 80 -6.17 -40.80 -1.01
N ILE A 81 -7.46 -41.05 -1.21
CA ILE A 81 -8.34 -41.57 -0.16
C ILE A 81 -8.96 -42.89 -0.63
N ILE A 82 -8.83 -43.93 0.20
CA ILE A 82 -9.36 -45.26 -0.08
C ILE A 82 -10.52 -45.52 0.86
N THR A 83 -11.71 -45.75 0.29
CA THR A 83 -12.94 -46.04 1.04
C THR A 83 -13.60 -47.32 0.53
N LYS A 84 -14.26 -48.06 1.44
CA LYS A 84 -15.03 -49.26 1.11
C LYS A 84 -16.49 -48.95 0.75
N ASN A 85 -17.00 -47.79 1.18
CA ASN A 85 -18.44 -47.45 1.11
C ASN A 85 -18.82 -46.62 -0.13
N GLY A 86 -17.97 -46.59 -1.17
CA GLY A 86 -18.20 -45.82 -2.40
C GLY A 86 -18.23 -44.29 -2.24
N SER A 87 -18.13 -43.81 -0.99
CA SER A 87 -18.08 -42.41 -0.60
C SER A 87 -17.13 -42.23 0.59
N ALA A 88 -16.53 -41.04 0.69
CA ALA A 88 -15.60 -40.69 1.76
C ALA A 88 -15.78 -39.24 2.17
N LEU A 89 -15.61 -38.96 3.48
CA LEU A 89 -15.40 -37.61 3.96
C LEU A 89 -13.98 -37.18 3.59
N VAL A 90 -13.85 -36.10 2.83
CA VAL A 90 -12.58 -35.60 2.33
C VAL A 90 -12.32 -34.22 2.92
N ALA A 91 -11.24 -34.10 3.69
CA ALA A 91 -10.78 -32.85 4.29
C ALA A 91 -9.32 -32.60 3.90
N TRP A 92 -9.00 -31.35 3.59
CA TRP A 92 -7.68 -30.85 3.25
C TRP A 92 -7.45 -29.49 3.91
N ASP A 93 -6.19 -29.11 4.03
CA ASP A 93 -5.79 -27.81 4.55
C ASP A 93 -6.04 -26.72 3.49
N GLU A 94 -6.53 -25.56 3.92
CA GLU A 94 -6.79 -24.45 3.01
C GLU A 94 -5.48 -23.85 2.48
N PRO A 95 -5.39 -23.49 1.19
CA PRO A 95 -4.21 -22.86 0.63
C PRO A 95 -3.98 -21.47 1.24
N VAL A 96 -2.71 -21.10 1.39
CA VAL A 96 -2.29 -19.81 1.94
C VAL A 96 -1.74 -18.94 0.82
N PHE A 97 -2.33 -17.76 0.69
CA PHE A 97 -1.93 -16.74 -0.28
C PHE A 97 -1.44 -15.50 0.45
N THR A 98 -0.37 -14.91 -0.04
CA THR A 98 0.23 -13.69 0.51
C THR A 98 0.33 -12.63 -0.58
N ASP A 99 0.05 -11.39 -0.21
CA ASP A 99 0.09 -10.26 -1.14
C ASP A 99 0.56 -8.98 -0.43
N ASN A 100 1.10 -8.02 -1.17
CA ASN A 100 1.58 -6.74 -0.63
C ASN A 100 0.47 -5.83 -0.12
N VAL A 101 -0.74 -5.90 -0.68
CA VAL A 101 -1.92 -5.18 -0.16
C VAL A 101 -2.87 -6.08 0.63
N GLY A 102 -2.55 -7.36 0.70
CA GLY A 102 -3.35 -8.37 1.37
C GLY A 102 -4.37 -9.04 0.44
N VAL A 103 -4.84 -10.20 0.86
CA VAL A 103 -5.73 -11.04 0.04
C VAL A 103 -7.19 -10.69 0.34
N VAL A 104 -7.91 -10.20 -0.67
CA VAL A 104 -9.32 -9.79 -0.52
C VAL A 104 -10.26 -10.99 -0.35
N ARG A 105 -10.06 -12.05 -1.15
CA ARG A 105 -10.88 -13.27 -1.11
C ARG A 105 -10.12 -14.45 -1.69
N VAL A 106 -10.36 -15.62 -1.10
CA VAL A 106 -9.97 -16.92 -1.65
C VAL A 106 -11.26 -17.67 -1.93
N GLN A 107 -11.43 -18.15 -3.16
CA GLN A 107 -12.62 -18.87 -3.58
C GLN A 107 -12.22 -20.02 -4.49
N GLU A 108 -12.73 -21.21 -4.17
CA GLU A 108 -12.59 -22.39 -5.01
C GLU A 108 -13.62 -22.33 -6.15
N LYS A 109 -13.20 -22.65 -7.37
CA LYS A 109 -13.95 -22.49 -8.63
C LYS A 109 -14.95 -23.60 -8.88
N ASN A 110 -14.68 -24.83 -8.44
CA ASN A 110 -15.51 -25.99 -8.73
C ASN A 110 -16.59 -26.27 -7.66
N GLY A 111 -16.72 -25.40 -6.65
CA GLY A 111 -17.66 -25.51 -5.55
C GLY A 111 -17.31 -26.56 -4.49
N HIS A 112 -16.05 -27.00 -4.42
CA HIS A 112 -15.59 -28.00 -3.46
C HIS A 112 -15.12 -27.36 -2.15
N ARG A 113 -15.62 -27.89 -1.04
CA ARG A 113 -15.26 -27.43 0.31
C ARG A 113 -14.57 -28.53 1.11
N SER A 114 -13.60 -28.15 1.93
CA SER A 114 -12.95 -29.08 2.85
C SER A 114 -13.98 -29.65 3.84
N GLY A 115 -13.90 -30.95 4.12
CA GLY A 115 -14.84 -31.66 4.98
C GLY A 115 -16.15 -32.06 4.30
N GLN A 116 -16.23 -32.02 2.97
CA GLN A 116 -17.38 -32.55 2.23
C GLN A 116 -17.29 -34.06 2.00
N THR A 117 -18.43 -34.71 1.78
CA THR A 117 -18.46 -36.11 1.34
C THR A 117 -18.38 -36.17 -0.19
N LEU A 118 -17.38 -36.85 -0.71
CA LEU A 118 -17.19 -37.09 -2.14
C LEU A 118 -17.49 -38.56 -2.47
N LEU A 119 -17.99 -38.79 -3.68
CA LEU A 119 -18.19 -40.13 -4.23
C LEU A 119 -16.87 -40.66 -4.79
N TRP A 120 -16.86 -41.90 -5.26
CA TRP A 120 -15.70 -42.44 -5.93
C TRP A 120 -15.43 -41.71 -7.25
N GLY A 121 -14.24 -41.12 -7.39
CA GLY A 121 -13.84 -40.39 -8.58
C GLY A 121 -12.57 -39.58 -8.39
N VAL A 122 -12.21 -38.84 -9.43
CA VAL A 122 -11.13 -37.85 -9.41
C VAL A 122 -11.76 -36.47 -9.38
N TYR A 123 -11.35 -35.65 -8.42
CA TYR A 123 -11.85 -34.29 -8.22
C TYR A 123 -10.69 -33.31 -8.33
N GLN A 124 -10.91 -32.21 -9.05
CA GLN A 124 -9.95 -31.13 -9.16
C GLN A 124 -10.40 -29.99 -8.25
N ILE A 125 -9.54 -29.56 -7.32
CA ILE A 125 -9.80 -28.47 -6.38
C ILE A 125 -8.95 -27.29 -6.84
N VAL A 126 -9.58 -26.18 -7.25
CA VAL A 126 -8.90 -25.03 -7.90
C VAL A 126 -9.39 -23.70 -7.36
#